data_AF-A0A7J4RYL2-F1
#
_entry.id   AF-A0A7J4RYL2-F1
#
_cell.length_a   1.000
_cell.length_b   1.000
_cell.length_c   1.000
_cell.angle_alpha   90.00
_cell.angle_beta   90.00
_cell.angle_gamma   90.00
#
_symmetry.space_group_name_H-M   'P 1'
#
loop_
_entity.id
_entity.type
_entity.pdbx_description
1 polymer ?
#
loop_
_entity_poly.entity_id
_entity_poly.type
_entity_poly.pdbx_seq_one_letter_code
_entity_poly.pdbx_strand_id
1 'polypeptide(L)'
;MQAVLRPEVVATAKKKGFTELTGIQLKAIPAIAVGWDVLVIAPTGFGKSETAFLPILSKLVEAKEGGNANGIQAIYITPLRALNRDMLERLSFLVQGTWNNAGRAPRRHALFRAPQATRQPSSVDDNHSRDAWKHACCAQA
;
A
#
# COMPACT_ATOMS: atom_id res chain seq x y z
N MET A 1 -8.99 -19.99 1.04
CA MET A 1 -7.93 -18.98 0.90
C MET A 1 -6.97 -19.24 -0.27
N GLN A 2 -6.68 -20.49 -0.65
CA GLN A 2 -5.58 -20.82 -1.58
C GLN A 2 -5.89 -20.81 -3.09
N ALA A 3 -7.16 -20.92 -3.54
CA ALA A 3 -7.44 -21.15 -4.96
C ALA A 3 -7.13 -19.96 -5.91
N VAL A 4 -6.91 -18.75 -5.37
CA VAL A 4 -6.75 -17.51 -6.16
C VAL A 4 -5.48 -16.74 -5.80
N LEU A 5 -4.93 -16.96 -4.61
CA LEU A 5 -3.80 -16.19 -4.10
C LEU A 5 -2.50 -16.99 -4.20
N ARG A 6 -1.40 -16.31 -4.51
CA ARG A 6 -0.08 -16.92 -4.56
C ARG A 6 0.35 -17.47 -3.19
N PRO A 7 1.05 -18.62 -3.11
CA PRO A 7 1.41 -19.25 -1.83
C PRO A 7 2.16 -18.35 -0.86
N GLU A 8 3.02 -17.48 -1.38
CA GLU A 8 3.84 -16.51 -0.63
C GLU A 8 2.96 -15.49 0.09
N VAL A 9 1.89 -15.05 -0.58
CA VAL A 9 0.86 -14.13 -0.06
C VAL A 9 0.07 -14.81 1.05
N VAL A 10 -0.39 -16.04 0.82
CA VAL A 10 -1.13 -16.81 1.82
C VAL A 10 -0.27 -17.06 3.07
N ALA A 11 0.99 -17.45 2.91
CA ALA A 11 1.91 -17.71 4.02
C ALA A 11 2.15 -16.44 4.86
N THR A 12 2.35 -15.31 4.21
CA THR A 12 2.59 -14.02 4.89
C THR A 12 1.34 -13.50 5.58
N ALA A 13 0.18 -13.62 4.93
CA ALA A 13 -1.11 -13.24 5.50
C ALA A 13 -1.41 -14.05 6.77
N LYS A 14 -1.19 -15.37 6.75
CA LYS A 14 -1.34 -16.22 7.94
C LYS A 14 -0.43 -15.79 9.08
N LYS A 15 0.83 -15.42 8.81
CA LYS A 15 1.76 -14.90 9.83
C LYS A 15 1.28 -13.60 10.49
N LYS A 16 0.52 -12.76 9.77
CA LYS A 16 -0.10 -11.55 10.32
C LYS A 16 -1.41 -11.84 11.09
N GLY A 17 -1.85 -13.10 11.14
CA GLY A 17 -3.09 -13.50 11.80
C GLY A 17 -4.32 -13.55 10.88
N PHE A 18 -4.15 -13.40 9.56
CA PHE A 18 -5.24 -13.63 8.60
C PHE A 18 -5.37 -15.13 8.32
N THR A 19 -6.15 -15.81 9.15
CA THR A 19 -6.38 -17.26 9.03
C THR A 19 -7.52 -17.59 8.06
N GLU A 20 -8.57 -16.77 8.05
CA GLU A 20 -9.77 -16.94 7.24
C GLU A 20 -10.17 -15.64 6.53
N LEU A 21 -10.80 -15.79 5.36
CA LEU A 21 -11.30 -14.67 4.58
C LEU A 21 -12.74 -14.34 5.00
N THR A 22 -13.06 -13.05 5.09
CA THR A 22 -14.42 -12.60 5.34
C THR A 22 -15.32 -12.89 4.13
N GLY A 23 -16.65 -12.89 4.31
CA GLY A 23 -17.59 -13.15 3.23
C GLY A 23 -17.45 -12.20 2.03
N ILE A 24 -17.08 -10.93 2.26
CA ILE A 24 -16.83 -9.99 1.18
C ILE A 24 -15.50 -10.27 0.46
N GLN A 25 -14.46 -10.65 1.19
CA GLN A 25 -13.17 -11.05 0.63
C GLN A 25 -13.32 -12.27 -0.27
N LEU A 26 -14.09 -13.28 0.16
CA LEU A 26 -14.36 -14.49 -0.63
C LEU A 26 -15.02 -14.18 -1.98
N LYS A 27 -15.89 -13.17 -2.03
CA LYS A 27 -16.59 -12.75 -3.26
C LYS A 27 -15.73 -11.85 -4.15
N ALA A 28 -15.04 -10.87 -3.58
CA ALA A 28 -14.37 -9.83 -4.34
C ALA A 28 -12.93 -10.20 -4.75
N ILE A 29 -12.19 -10.97 -3.94
CA ILE A 29 -10.79 -11.35 -4.26
C ILE A 29 -10.70 -12.08 -5.61
N PRO A 30 -11.55 -13.08 -5.93
CA PRO A 30 -11.54 -13.73 -7.24
C PRO A 30 -11.75 -12.76 -8.41
N ALA A 31 -12.72 -11.85 -8.30
CA ALA A 31 -13.01 -10.87 -9.34
C ALA A 31 -11.84 -9.91 -9.59
N ILE A 32 -11.19 -9.44 -8.51
CA ILE A 32 -10.01 -8.56 -8.62
C ILE A 32 -8.81 -9.33 -9.20
N ALA A 33 -8.63 -10.59 -8.81
CA ALA A 33 -7.54 -11.43 -9.28
C ALA A 33 -7.62 -11.71 -10.79
N VAL A 34 -8.82 -11.88 -11.35
CA VAL A 34 -8.98 -12.01 -12.82
C VAL A 34 -8.85 -10.68 -13.55
N GLY A 35 -8.77 -9.55 -12.83
CA GLY A 35 -8.54 -8.22 -13.41
C GLY A 35 -9.79 -7.42 -13.74
N TRP A 36 -10.92 -7.74 -13.12
CA TRP A 36 -12.13 -6.92 -13.27
C TRP A 36 -12.06 -5.65 -12.42
N ASP A 37 -12.77 -4.61 -12.87
CA ASP A 37 -13.05 -3.43 -12.07
C ASP A 37 -14.10 -3.77 -11.01
N VAL A 38 -13.76 -3.58 -9.74
CA VAL A 38 -14.60 -4.03 -8.61
C VAL A 38 -14.84 -2.88 -7.63
N LEU A 39 -16.12 -2.58 -7.38
CA LEU A 39 -16.56 -1.71 -6.31
C LEU A 39 -16.88 -2.53 -5.06
N VAL A 40 -16.08 -2.35 -3.99
CA VAL A 40 -16.26 -3.06 -2.72
C VAL A 40 -16.98 -2.16 -1.72
N ILE A 41 -18.22 -2.50 -1.36
CA ILE A 41 -19.02 -1.80 -0.36
C ILE A 41 -19.17 -2.70 0.88
N ALA A 42 -18.71 -2.22 2.03
CA ALA A 42 -18.86 -2.89 3.32
C ALA A 42 -18.80 -1.88 4.48
N PRO A 43 -19.22 -2.25 5.70
CA PRO A 43 -18.97 -1.45 6.89
C PRO A 43 -17.46 -1.35 7.23
N THR A 44 -17.11 -0.45 8.15
CA THR A 44 -15.74 -0.34 8.68
C THR A 44 -15.34 -1.62 9.42
N GLY A 45 -14.07 -2.02 9.34
CA GLY A 45 -13.58 -3.23 9.99
C GLY A 45 -13.82 -4.56 9.24
N PHE A 46 -14.57 -4.58 8.14
CA PHE A 46 -14.87 -5.80 7.37
C PHE A 46 -13.78 -6.25 6.38
N GLY A 47 -12.57 -5.70 6.49
CA GLY A 47 -11.42 -6.12 5.70
C GLY A 47 -11.42 -5.64 4.24
N LYS A 48 -11.97 -4.45 3.96
CA LYS A 48 -11.99 -3.83 2.62
C LYS A 48 -10.58 -3.64 2.07
N SER A 49 -9.62 -3.24 2.90
CA SER A 49 -8.23 -3.07 2.50
C SER A 49 -7.63 -4.40 2.01
N GLU A 50 -7.70 -5.45 2.81
CA GLU A 50 -7.19 -6.79 2.45
C GLU A 50 -7.85 -7.35 1.19
N THR A 51 -9.15 -7.07 1.02
CA THR A 51 -9.92 -7.46 -0.16
C THR A 51 -9.25 -6.96 -1.45
N ALA A 52 -8.80 -5.71 -1.46
CA ALA A 52 -8.08 -5.13 -2.60
C ALA A 52 -6.61 -5.60 -2.65
N PHE A 53 -5.91 -5.58 -1.51
CA PHE A 53 -4.47 -5.75 -1.49
C PHE A 53 -3.99 -7.19 -1.73
N LEU A 54 -4.64 -8.20 -1.16
CA LEU A 54 -4.18 -9.59 -1.29
C LEU A 54 -4.11 -10.07 -2.77
N PRO A 55 -5.14 -9.87 -3.62
CA PRO A 55 -5.04 -10.24 -5.03
C PRO A 55 -4.03 -9.38 -5.80
N ILE A 56 -3.90 -8.08 -5.48
CA ILE A 56 -2.89 -7.21 -6.12
C ILE A 56 -1.47 -7.70 -5.79
N LEU A 57 -1.17 -8.02 -4.52
CA LEU A 57 0.13 -8.58 -4.13
C LEU A 57 0.42 -9.90 -4.86
N SER A 58 -0.60 -10.73 -5.07
CA SER A 58 -0.46 -11.97 -5.84
C SER A 58 -0.03 -11.70 -7.28
N LYS A 59 -0.64 -10.71 -7.94
CA LYS A 59 -0.24 -10.26 -9.30
C LYS A 59 1.16 -9.68 -9.34
N LEU A 60 1.56 -8.91 -8.32
CA LEU A 60 2.91 -8.35 -8.24
C LEU A 60 3.99 -9.43 -8.12
N VAL A 61 3.72 -10.48 -7.35
CA VAL A 61 4.61 -11.65 -7.23
C VAL A 61 4.70 -12.38 -8.58
N GLU A 62 3.56 -12.62 -9.23
CA GLU A 62 3.52 -13.25 -10.56
C GLU A 62 4.29 -12.43 -11.62
N ALA A 63 4.08 -11.11 -11.66
CA ALA A 63 4.82 -10.22 -12.55
C ALA A 63 6.33 -10.26 -12.28
N LYS A 64 6.75 -10.38 -11.02
CA LYS A 64 8.17 -10.50 -10.63
C LYS A 64 8.78 -11.80 -11.14
N GLU A 65 8.09 -12.92 -10.98
CA GLU A 65 8.55 -14.23 -11.46
C GLU A 65 8.68 -14.27 -12.98
N GLY A 66 7.72 -13.67 -13.70
CA GLY A 66 7.75 -13.52 -15.15
C GLY A 66 8.77 -12.50 -15.67
N GLY A 67 9.54 -11.84 -14.80
CA GLY A 67 10.51 -10.81 -15.20
C GLY A 67 9.91 -9.50 -15.67
N ASN A 68 8.60 -9.28 -15.47
CA ASN A 68 7.83 -8.13 -15.93
C ASN A 68 7.55 -7.09 -14.83
N ALA A 69 8.21 -7.19 -13.67
CA ALA A 69 8.05 -6.25 -12.55
C ALA A 69 8.88 -4.97 -12.72
N ASN A 70 8.81 -4.32 -13.88
CA ASN A 70 9.51 -3.06 -14.16
C ASN A 70 8.58 -1.85 -14.01
N GLY A 71 9.08 -0.74 -13.48
CA GLY A 71 8.31 0.49 -13.31
C GLY A 71 7.26 0.43 -12.18
N ILE A 72 6.26 1.31 -12.24
CA ILE A 72 5.17 1.38 -11.25
C ILE A 72 4.12 0.33 -11.62
N GLN A 73 3.87 -0.62 -10.71
CA GLN A 73 2.97 -1.75 -10.95
C GLN A 73 1.61 -1.60 -10.26
N ALA A 74 1.50 -0.77 -9.24
CA ALA A 74 0.26 -0.50 -8.52
C ALA A 74 0.27 0.91 -7.93
N ILE A 75 -0.90 1.56 -7.90
CA ILE A 75 -1.12 2.86 -7.27
C ILE A 75 -2.23 2.71 -6.24
N TYR A 76 -1.97 3.14 -5.01
CA TYR A 76 -2.96 3.19 -3.94
C TYR A 76 -3.24 4.63 -3.57
N ILE A 77 -4.51 5.01 -3.61
CA ILE A 77 -4.96 6.40 -3.40
C ILE A 77 -5.81 6.45 -2.13
N THR A 78 -5.46 7.37 -1.22
CA THR A 78 -6.21 7.61 0.01
C THR A 78 -6.54 9.09 0.15
N PRO A 79 -7.71 9.45 0.71
CA PRO A 79 -8.10 10.86 0.87
C PRO A 79 -7.30 11.60 1.95
N LEU A 80 -6.70 10.88 2.92
CA LEU A 80 -6.04 11.47 4.08
C LEU A 80 -4.59 11.00 4.19
N ARG A 81 -3.67 11.95 4.49
CA ARG A 81 -2.24 11.65 4.72
C ARG A 81 -2.03 10.72 5.91
N ALA A 82 -2.79 10.89 6.99
CA ALA A 82 -2.70 10.04 8.17
C ALA A 82 -3.07 8.59 7.85
N LEU A 83 -4.11 8.38 7.05
CA LEU A 83 -4.52 7.06 6.58
C LEU A 83 -3.45 6.43 5.67
N ASN A 84 -2.81 7.21 4.81
CA ASN A 84 -1.70 6.72 4.00
C ASN A 84 -0.56 6.16 4.86
N ARG A 85 -0.20 6.84 5.96
CA ARG A 85 0.85 6.38 6.88
C ARG A 85 0.47 5.08 7.59
N ASP A 86 -0.76 4.98 8.07
CA ASP A 86 -1.29 3.76 8.70
C ASP A 86 -1.30 2.56 7.72
N MET A 87 -1.77 2.79 6.50
CA MET A 87 -1.76 1.77 5.45
C MET A 87 -0.34 1.37 5.05
N LEU A 88 0.59 2.32 4.94
CA LEU A 88 1.99 2.05 4.63
C LEU A 88 2.61 1.05 5.61
N GLU A 89 2.44 1.28 6.91
CA GLU A 89 2.96 0.38 7.94
C GLU A 89 2.33 -1.02 7.83
N ARG A 90 1.01 -1.08 7.71
CA ARG A 90 0.26 -2.35 7.60
C ARG A 90 0.69 -3.17 6.40
N LEU A 91 0.86 -2.52 5.26
CA LEU A 91 1.20 -3.15 3.97
C LEU A 91 2.68 -3.50 3.88
N SER A 92 3.57 -2.74 4.51
CA SER A 92 5.02 -2.98 4.46
C SER A 92 5.37 -4.40 4.89
N PHE A 93 4.73 -4.91 5.95
CA PHE A 93 4.91 -6.29 6.41
C PHE A 93 4.48 -7.30 5.36
N LEU A 94 3.30 -7.10 4.75
CA LEU A 94 2.79 -8.01 3.74
C LEU A 94 3.71 -8.02 2.53
N VAL A 95 4.06 -6.85 2.00
CA VAL A 95 4.95 -6.71 0.83
C VAL A 95 6.32 -7.33 1.12
N GLN A 96 6.96 -7.00 2.24
CA GLN A 96 8.29 -7.53 2.56
C GLN A 96 8.25 -9.03 2.78
N GLY A 97 7.27 -9.53 3.53
CA GLY A 97 7.12 -10.96 3.78
C GLY A 97 6.86 -11.75 2.51
N THR A 98 5.97 -11.28 1.63
CA THR A 98 5.70 -11.94 0.35
C THR A 98 6.91 -11.89 -0.57
N TRP A 99 7.59 -10.75 -0.63
CA TRP A 99 8.76 -10.58 -1.49
C TRP A 99 9.95 -11.43 -1.08
N ASN A 100 10.17 -11.59 0.23
CA ASN A 100 11.20 -12.45 0.79
C ASN A 100 10.91 -13.93 0.54
N ASN A 101 9.64 -14.33 0.65
CA ASN A 101 9.22 -15.71 0.37
C ASN A 101 9.26 -16.03 -1.14
N ALA A 102 9.07 -15.03 -2.01
CA ALA A 102 9.06 -15.17 -3.48
C ALA A 102 10.46 -15.24 -4.12
N GLY A 103 11.48 -15.76 -3.42
CA GLY A 103 12.71 -16.25 -4.01
C GLY A 103 13.41 -15.35 -5.04
N ARG A 104 13.70 -14.08 -4.72
CA ARG A 104 14.76 -13.28 -5.36
C ARG A 104 15.07 -12.07 -4.48
N ALA A 105 16.30 -11.99 -3.97
CA ALA A 105 16.75 -10.88 -3.14
C ALA A 105 16.45 -9.53 -3.84
N PRO A 106 15.94 -8.52 -3.10
CA PRO A 106 15.64 -7.23 -3.69
C PRO A 106 16.94 -6.60 -4.24
N ARG A 107 16.95 -6.20 -5.52
CA ARG A 107 17.90 -5.15 -5.93
C ARG A 107 17.55 -3.92 -5.09
N ARG A 108 18.53 -3.44 -4.34
CA ARG A 108 18.49 -2.50 -3.18
C ARG A 108 17.62 -1.21 -3.27
N HIS A 109 16.81 -0.95 -4.28
CA HIS A 109 16.31 0.41 -4.58
C HIS A 109 14.80 0.66 -4.59
N ALA A 110 13.89 -0.30 -4.35
CA ALA A 110 12.47 -0.02 -4.62
C ALA A 110 11.47 -0.80 -3.75
N LEU A 111 11.48 -0.61 -2.43
CA LEU A 111 10.37 -1.10 -1.61
C LEU A 111 9.49 0.02 -1.06
N PHE A 112 10.03 1.19 -0.72
CA PHE A 112 9.25 2.41 -0.50
C PHE A 112 10.18 3.62 -0.62
N ARG A 113 10.08 4.38 -1.71
CA ARG A 113 10.60 5.75 -1.70
C ARG A 113 9.46 6.60 -1.14
N ALA A 114 9.52 6.91 0.16
CA ALA A 114 8.77 8.05 0.67
C ALA A 114 9.07 9.24 -0.25
N PRO A 115 8.07 10.03 -0.70
CA PRO A 115 8.37 11.25 -1.41
C PRO A 115 9.33 12.04 -0.53
N GLN A 116 10.53 12.29 -1.05
CA GLN A 116 11.52 13.10 -0.37
C GLN A 116 10.79 14.38 0.03
N ALA A 117 10.76 14.69 1.33
CA ALA A 117 10.41 16.02 1.78
C ALA A 117 11.22 16.97 0.89
N THR A 118 10.52 17.79 0.11
CA THR A 118 11.13 18.82 -0.72
C THR A 118 12.16 19.54 0.14
N ARG A 119 13.44 19.44 -0.24
CA ARG A 119 14.53 20.22 0.36
C ARG A 119 14.02 21.67 0.42
N GLN A 120 13.86 22.19 1.63
CA GLN A 120 13.77 23.64 1.80
C GLN A 120 15.06 24.23 1.18
N PRO A 121 14.97 25.26 0.33
CA PRO A 121 16.15 25.96 -0.13
C PRO A 121 16.83 26.60 1.07
N SER A 122 18.08 26.24 1.31
CA SER A 122 18.93 26.88 2.32
C SER A 122 19.44 28.20 1.76
N SER A 123 18.71 29.29 2.03
CA SER A 123 19.18 30.68 2.18
C SER A 123 18.00 31.62 1.92
N VAL A 124 17.28 31.99 2.98
CA VAL A 124 16.47 33.20 2.97
C VAL A 124 17.40 34.30 3.45
N ASP A 125 17.91 35.09 2.52
CA ASP A 125 18.47 36.41 2.84
C ASP A 125 17.33 37.33 3.28
N ASP A 126 17.65 38.13 4.29
CA ASP A 126 16.77 38.91 5.14
C ASP A 126 15.92 39.99 4.45
N ASN A 127 14.85 40.36 5.17
CA ASN A 127 14.07 41.60 5.08
C ASN A 127 13.06 41.75 3.93
N HIS A 128 11.84 41.25 4.14
CA HIS A 128 10.66 42.09 4.43
C HIS A 128 9.41 41.21 4.63
N SER A 129 8.57 41.55 5.61
CA SER A 129 7.24 41.00 5.94
C SER A 129 7.20 39.95 7.06
N ARG A 130 7.20 40.46 8.30
CA ARG A 130 6.90 39.69 9.53
C ARG A 130 5.39 39.55 9.81
N ASP A 131 4.51 40.03 8.93
CA ASP A 131 3.06 40.10 9.21
C ASP A 131 2.23 38.97 8.56
N ALA A 132 2.80 38.19 7.63
CA ALA A 132 2.04 37.16 6.92
C ALA A 132 1.82 35.84 7.70
N TRP A 133 2.61 35.56 8.75
CA TRP A 133 2.64 34.23 9.38
C TRP A 133 1.84 34.08 10.68
N LYS A 134 1.39 35.17 11.30
CA LYS A 134 0.67 35.07 12.60
C LYS A 134 -0.80 34.67 12.50
N HIS A 135 -1.42 34.74 11.32
CA HIS A 135 -2.86 34.45 11.17
C HIS A 135 -3.18 33.07 10.56
N ALA A 136 -2.20 32.30 10.08
CA ALA A 136 -2.45 31.01 9.42
C ALA A 136 -2.40 29.77 10.34
N CYS A 137 -1.93 29.91 11.60
CA CYS A 137 -1.63 28.75 12.45
C CYS A 137 -2.66 28.48 13.58
N CYS A 138 -3.73 29.27 13.70
CA CYS A 138 -4.70 29.14 14.81
C CYS A 138 -6.16 28.85 14.41
N ALA A 139 -6.47 28.52 13.15
CA ALA A 139 -7.83 28.18 12.74
C ALA A 139 -7.86 26.86 11.96
N GLN A 140 -8.06 25.75 12.68
CA GLN A 140 -8.73 24.48 12.30
C GLN A 140 -8.15 23.28 13.08
N ALA A 141 -8.09 23.46 14.40
CA ALA A 141 -8.40 22.37 15.33
C ALA A 141 -9.92 22.15 15.37
#